data_AF-A0AAE0WTA6-F1
#
_entry.id   AF-A0AAE0WTA6-F1
#
_cell.length_a   1.000
_cell.length_b   1.000
_cell.length_c   1.000
_cell.angle_alpha   90.00
_cell.angle_beta   90.00
_cell.angle_gamma   90.00
#
_symmetry.space_group_name_H-M   'P 1'
#
loop_
_entity.id
_entity.type
_entity.pdbx_description
1 polymer ?
#
loop_
_entity_poly.entity_id
_entity_poly.type
_entity_poly.pdbx_seq_one_letter_code
_entity_poly.pdbx_strand_id
1 'polypeptide(L)'
;MALAGVVEKRERATSRLQKESRNLRQQRHDLLVDESETGDIMNGLAVQSHAIATWWPDSLTKRYLAGLIDMHPAFLVTIVSHSAPVQHGVLGLFSLLLPGITARLIWTCSRFGLLTGLELVIGLLSERLWRSARDKNAQLRIDAALRRLENTAQWMCDILLLPLEYYIIAQQLGVAPYTPLLLPFSPVSIHNVYSMYTLVWTPTLYLPYSSLLSSPAAFLLSFGLLTRVLNPPLQLEPHDLASTSQIALGDFATSTSAYQAANGLLPYLRNRIFSFRMPIMAWLNYRPVAVAQSPAEPDQDIVQIATKHGTRLATSHRAGSLATQVPNFLATNLDTLLIRLLLLPLEGMMLRAVLTSYAKSNLPKTLIGKLVAKGLTTSIGSGLSHLPSPGSWSETIAYYTLRASKVGLAMTLQSAVEMSVFAGCYTITRWQGTRFYGWRARTRRDAGAKE
;
A
#
# COMPACT_ATOMS: atom_id res chain seq x y z
N MET A 1 -64.16 -11.05 32.33
CA MET A 1 -62.89 -10.69 33.00
C MET A 1 -61.73 -11.62 32.67
N ALA A 2 -61.91 -12.93 32.45
CA ALA A 2 -60.80 -13.84 32.12
C ALA A 2 -60.06 -13.52 30.80
N LEU A 3 -60.76 -12.99 29.79
CA LEU A 3 -60.18 -12.60 28.49
C LEU A 3 -59.21 -11.41 28.59
N ALA A 4 -59.47 -10.45 29.48
CA ALA A 4 -58.57 -9.30 29.69
C ALA A 4 -57.23 -9.73 30.31
N GLY A 5 -57.25 -10.70 31.24
CA GLY A 5 -56.03 -11.23 31.86
C GLY A 5 -55.12 -12.01 30.89
N VAL A 6 -55.68 -12.64 29.85
CA VAL A 6 -54.89 -13.34 28.81
C VAL A 6 -54.22 -12.34 27.86
N VAL A 7 -54.90 -11.25 27.51
CA VAL A 7 -54.36 -10.18 26.66
C VAL A 7 -53.21 -9.46 27.38
N GLU A 8 -53.39 -9.09 28.64
CA GLU A 8 -52.33 -8.45 29.44
C GLU A 8 -51.10 -9.36 29.62
N LYS A 9 -51.30 -10.67 29.80
CA LYS A 9 -50.20 -11.62 29.94
C LYS A 9 -49.41 -11.78 28.63
N ARG A 10 -50.11 -11.78 27.49
CA ARG A 10 -49.50 -11.81 26.14
C ARG A 10 -48.74 -10.52 25.85
N GLU A 11 -49.31 -9.36 26.20
CA GLU A 11 -48.69 -8.05 26.00
C GLU A 11 -47.43 -7.84 26.87
N ARG A 12 -47.45 -8.35 28.11
CA ARG A 12 -46.25 -8.37 28.96
C ARG A 12 -45.17 -9.31 28.41
N ALA A 13 -45.56 -10.44 27.82
CA ALA A 13 -44.62 -11.36 27.19
C ALA A 13 -43.99 -10.76 25.91
N THR A 14 -44.78 -10.14 25.04
CA THR A 14 -44.27 -9.45 23.84
C THR A 14 -43.40 -8.26 24.20
N SER A 15 -43.77 -7.47 25.22
CA SER A 15 -42.97 -6.35 25.71
C SER A 15 -41.63 -6.81 26.29
N ARG A 16 -41.60 -7.95 27.01
CA ARG A 16 -40.35 -8.55 27.51
C ARG A 16 -39.47 -9.04 26.37
N LEU A 17 -40.04 -9.74 25.39
CA LEU A 17 -39.32 -10.20 24.19
C LEU A 17 -38.77 -9.03 23.37
N GLN A 18 -39.51 -7.92 23.26
CA GLN A 18 -39.04 -6.71 22.60
C GLN A 18 -37.92 -6.01 23.37
N LYS A 19 -37.99 -5.96 24.71
CA LYS A 19 -36.89 -5.42 25.52
C LYS A 19 -35.64 -6.30 25.43
N GLU A 20 -35.81 -7.61 25.49
CA GLU A 20 -34.73 -8.57 25.35
C GLU A 20 -34.10 -8.51 23.94
N SER A 21 -34.92 -8.39 22.89
CA SER A 21 -34.41 -8.22 21.53
C SER A 21 -33.69 -6.89 21.34
N ARG A 22 -34.18 -5.78 21.92
CA ARG A 22 -33.48 -4.49 21.93
C ARG A 22 -32.14 -4.56 22.68
N ASN A 23 -32.12 -5.18 23.86
CA ASN A 23 -30.89 -5.36 24.63
C ASN A 23 -29.86 -6.22 23.88
N LEU A 24 -30.30 -7.33 23.27
CA LEU A 24 -29.43 -8.17 22.44
C LEU A 24 -28.92 -7.44 21.20
N ARG A 25 -29.75 -6.59 20.58
CA ARG A 25 -29.33 -5.74 19.45
C ARG A 25 -28.28 -4.72 19.88
N GLN A 26 -28.49 -4.05 21.01
CA GLN A 26 -27.54 -3.08 21.55
C GLN A 26 -26.21 -3.75 21.93
N GLN A 27 -26.25 -4.87 22.66
CA GLN A 27 -25.05 -5.64 22.98
C GLN A 27 -24.28 -6.11 21.72
N ARG A 28 -25.00 -6.52 20.66
CA ARG A 28 -24.35 -6.87 19.38
C ARG A 28 -23.75 -5.66 18.69
N HIS A 29 -24.42 -4.50 18.75
CA HIS A 29 -23.91 -3.28 18.17
C HIS A 29 -22.63 -2.84 18.87
N ASP A 30 -22.63 -2.80 20.21
CA ASP A 30 -21.47 -2.44 21.01
C ASP A 30 -20.29 -3.39 20.72
N LEU A 31 -20.53 -4.70 20.63
CA LEU A 31 -19.51 -5.69 20.25
C LEU A 31 -18.95 -5.47 18.83
N LEU A 32 -19.76 -5.03 17.87
CA LEU A 32 -19.31 -4.73 16.51
C LEU A 32 -18.46 -3.45 16.47
N VAL A 33 -18.79 -2.46 17.29
CA VAL A 33 -18.00 -1.23 17.43
C VAL A 33 -16.63 -1.57 18.02
N ASP A 34 -16.60 -2.32 19.12
CA ASP A 34 -15.35 -2.78 19.75
C ASP A 34 -14.49 -3.63 18.79
N GLU A 35 -15.12 -4.53 18.03
CA GLU A 35 -14.46 -5.31 16.98
C GLU A 35 -13.86 -4.40 15.89
N SER A 36 -14.59 -3.35 15.50
CA SER A 36 -14.13 -2.40 14.49
C SER A 36 -12.93 -1.57 14.97
N GLU A 37 -13.00 -1.01 16.17
CA GLU A 37 -11.90 -0.23 16.75
C GLU A 37 -10.63 -1.07 16.89
N THR A 38 -10.79 -2.33 17.35
CA THR A 38 -9.67 -3.26 17.47
C THR A 38 -9.07 -3.59 16.12
N GLY A 39 -9.90 -3.80 15.09
CA GLY A 39 -9.43 -4.05 13.73
C GLY A 39 -8.66 -2.87 13.13
N ASP A 40 -9.04 -1.64 13.44
CA ASP A 40 -8.34 -0.43 12.97
C ASP A 40 -6.95 -0.31 13.61
N ILE A 41 -6.84 -0.55 14.92
CA ILE A 41 -5.56 -0.60 15.63
C ILE A 41 -4.66 -1.70 15.04
N MET A 42 -5.22 -2.90 14.86
CA MET A 42 -4.48 -4.00 14.25
C MET A 42 -4.03 -3.69 12.83
N ASN A 43 -4.84 -2.99 12.04
CA ASN A 43 -4.48 -2.57 10.70
C ASN A 43 -3.28 -1.60 10.72
N GLY A 44 -3.30 -0.62 11.62
CA GLY A 44 -2.16 0.28 11.82
C GLY A 44 -0.87 -0.47 12.17
N LEU A 45 -0.94 -1.44 13.08
CA LEU A 45 0.20 -2.28 13.45
C LEU A 45 0.68 -3.19 12.31
N ALA A 46 -0.24 -3.77 11.54
CA ALA A 46 0.08 -4.60 10.38
C ALA A 46 0.83 -3.81 9.30
N VAL A 47 0.39 -2.59 9.00
CA VAL A 47 1.05 -1.71 8.01
C VAL A 47 2.46 -1.34 8.47
N GLN A 48 2.65 -0.97 9.73
CA GLN A 48 3.97 -0.60 10.27
C GLN A 48 4.92 -1.79 10.33
N SER A 49 4.46 -2.93 10.86
CA SER A 49 5.26 -4.16 10.94
C SER A 49 5.64 -4.67 9.55
N HIS A 50 4.72 -4.64 8.58
CA HIS A 50 5.02 -4.95 7.19
C HIS A 50 6.12 -4.03 6.64
N ALA A 51 5.98 -2.70 6.78
CA ALA A 51 6.96 -1.75 6.27
C ALA A 51 8.37 -1.94 6.86
N ILE A 52 8.47 -2.27 8.15
CA ILE A 52 9.75 -2.53 8.82
C ILE A 52 10.34 -3.87 8.35
N ALA A 53 9.52 -4.92 8.29
CA ALA A 53 9.97 -6.26 7.96
C ALA A 53 10.45 -6.36 6.50
N THR A 54 9.77 -5.70 5.56
CA THR A 54 10.13 -5.74 4.12
C THR A 54 11.21 -4.74 3.74
N TRP A 55 11.64 -3.85 4.64
CA TRP A 55 12.60 -2.77 4.35
C TRP A 55 13.93 -3.28 3.81
N TRP A 56 14.52 -4.27 4.47
CA TRP A 56 15.81 -4.84 4.06
C TRP A 56 15.71 -5.67 2.76
N PRO A 57 14.75 -6.61 2.62
CA PRO A 57 14.53 -7.31 1.35
C PRO A 57 14.24 -6.36 0.17
N ASP A 58 13.52 -5.28 0.41
CA ASP A 58 13.23 -4.25 -0.61
C ASP A 58 14.51 -3.52 -1.04
N SER A 59 15.35 -3.12 -0.09
CA SER A 59 16.66 -2.53 -0.37
C SER A 59 17.56 -3.49 -1.17
N LEU A 60 17.56 -4.77 -0.83
CA LEU A 60 18.30 -5.80 -1.57
C LEU A 60 17.80 -5.92 -3.03
N THR A 61 16.48 -5.97 -3.21
CA THR A 61 15.85 -6.01 -4.54
C THR A 61 16.24 -4.79 -5.36
N LYS A 62 16.19 -3.59 -4.77
CA LYS A 62 16.62 -2.34 -5.41
C LYS A 62 18.08 -2.35 -5.83
N ARG A 63 18.98 -2.94 -5.03
CA ARG A 63 20.40 -3.06 -5.39
C ARG A 63 20.64 -4.01 -6.56
N TYR A 64 19.92 -5.14 -6.64
CA TYR A 64 19.95 -6.03 -7.81
C TYR A 64 19.35 -5.36 -9.07
N LEU A 65 18.25 -4.62 -8.91
CA LEU A 65 17.62 -3.85 -9.99
C LEU A 65 18.51 -2.71 -10.50
N ALA A 66 19.25 -2.04 -9.62
CA ALA A 66 20.26 -1.06 -9.98
C ALA A 66 21.50 -1.71 -10.62
N GLY A 67 21.87 -2.92 -10.18
CA GLY A 67 23.02 -3.67 -10.70
C GLY A 67 24.29 -3.42 -9.90
N LEU A 68 24.13 -3.17 -8.59
CA LEU A 68 25.24 -2.86 -7.68
C LEU A 68 25.87 -4.11 -7.06
N ILE A 69 25.19 -5.25 -7.15
CA ILE A 69 25.63 -6.51 -6.58
C ILE A 69 26.12 -7.40 -7.72
N ASP A 70 27.28 -8.04 -7.51
CA ASP A 70 27.80 -9.03 -8.45
C ASP A 70 26.85 -10.23 -8.57
N MET A 71 26.63 -10.69 -9.79
CA MET A 71 25.68 -11.75 -10.11
C MET A 71 26.29 -13.15 -9.99
N HIS A 72 27.63 -13.24 -10.05
CA HIS A 72 28.38 -14.49 -9.98
C HIS A 72 28.24 -15.26 -8.65
N PRO A 73 28.38 -14.64 -7.46
CA PRO A 73 28.26 -15.38 -6.20
C PRO A 73 26.84 -15.94 -6.01
N ALA A 74 26.74 -17.08 -5.31
CA ALA A 74 25.45 -17.64 -4.91
C ALA A 74 24.64 -16.62 -4.09
N PHE A 75 23.31 -16.65 -4.20
CA PHE A 75 22.43 -15.68 -3.54
C PHE A 75 22.63 -15.68 -2.01
N LEU A 76 22.75 -16.87 -1.42
CA LEU A 76 23.01 -17.04 0.02
C LEU A 76 24.36 -16.45 0.45
N VAL A 77 25.41 -16.59 -0.37
CA VAL A 77 26.72 -15.98 -0.10
C VAL A 77 26.62 -14.45 -0.12
N THR A 78 25.78 -13.89 -0.98
CA THR A 78 25.52 -12.45 -0.99
C THR A 78 24.85 -12.00 0.31
N ILE A 79 23.85 -12.75 0.80
CA ILE A 79 23.17 -12.43 2.07
C ILE A 79 24.16 -12.47 3.25
N VAL A 80 24.97 -13.52 3.32
CA VAL A 80 25.95 -13.71 4.42
C VAL A 80 27.07 -12.66 4.36
N SER A 81 27.56 -12.32 3.17
CA SER A 81 28.54 -11.24 3.03
C SER A 81 27.96 -9.86 3.40
N HIS A 82 26.68 -9.64 3.11
CA HIS A 82 25.99 -8.40 3.51
C HIS A 82 25.74 -8.33 5.01
N SER A 83 25.77 -9.42 5.77
CA SER A 83 25.65 -9.40 7.23
C SER A 83 26.98 -9.18 7.96
N ALA A 84 28.12 -9.18 7.26
CA ALA A 84 29.43 -8.87 7.85
C ALA A 84 29.52 -7.51 8.59
N PRO A 85 28.85 -6.41 8.15
CA PRO A 85 28.83 -5.13 8.87
C PRO A 85 28.17 -5.20 10.25
N VAL A 86 27.40 -6.24 10.57
CA VAL A 86 26.85 -6.47 11.92
C VAL A 86 27.96 -6.58 12.96
N GLN A 87 29.18 -6.94 12.54
CA GLN A 87 30.36 -6.99 13.41
C GLN A 87 30.80 -5.60 13.92
N HIS A 88 30.25 -4.50 13.38
CA HIS A 88 30.58 -3.12 13.78
C HIS A 88 29.62 -2.56 14.86
N GLY A 89 28.90 -3.45 15.57
CA GLY A 89 28.00 -3.10 16.66
C GLY A 89 26.58 -2.73 16.22
N VAL A 90 25.77 -2.28 17.18
CA VAL A 90 24.32 -2.01 17.00
C VAL A 90 24.06 -0.97 15.92
N LEU A 91 24.89 0.08 15.84
CA LEU A 91 24.77 1.11 14.81
C LEU A 91 25.01 0.55 13.40
N GLY A 92 25.97 -0.38 13.26
CA GLY A 92 26.23 -1.10 12.02
C GLY A 92 25.04 -1.96 11.60
N LEU A 93 24.43 -2.67 12.55
CA LEU A 93 23.22 -3.47 12.32
C LEU A 93 22.02 -2.61 11.89
N PHE A 94 21.77 -1.47 12.53
CA PHE A 94 20.71 -0.54 12.12
C PHE A 94 20.97 0.05 10.73
N SER A 95 22.21 0.44 10.44
CA SER A 95 22.58 0.97 9.12
C SER A 95 22.41 -0.08 8.01
N LEU A 96 22.64 -1.36 8.33
CA LEU A 96 22.49 -2.45 7.38
C LEU A 96 21.02 -2.83 7.15
N LEU A 97 20.26 -3.04 8.23
CA LEU A 97 18.88 -3.53 8.17
C LEU A 97 17.89 -2.44 7.76
N LEU A 98 18.18 -1.19 8.13
CA LEU A 98 17.26 -0.08 7.95
C LEU A 98 17.93 1.10 7.22
N PRO A 99 18.50 0.89 6.02
CA PRO A 99 19.15 1.94 5.25
C PRO A 99 18.13 3.04 4.91
N GLY A 100 18.40 4.26 5.38
CA GLY A 100 17.55 5.43 5.12
C GLY A 100 16.22 5.46 5.85
N ILE A 101 16.02 4.64 6.89
CA ILE A 101 14.78 4.66 7.68
C ILE A 101 14.54 6.01 8.34
N THR A 102 15.59 6.69 8.79
CA THR A 102 15.49 8.00 9.45
C THR A 102 15.06 9.08 8.46
N ALA A 103 15.67 9.11 7.27
CA ALA A 103 15.22 9.97 6.18
C ALA A 103 13.78 9.62 5.79
N ARG A 104 13.39 8.34 5.76
CA ARG A 104 11.99 7.94 5.51
C ARG A 104 11.03 8.40 6.60
N LEU A 105 11.41 8.35 7.87
CA LEU A 105 10.58 8.84 8.96
C LEU A 105 10.35 10.34 8.82
N ILE A 106 11.42 11.11 8.55
CA ILE A 106 11.32 12.55 8.28
C ILE A 106 10.41 12.80 7.07
N TRP A 107 10.56 12.03 5.99
CA TRP A 107 9.69 12.11 4.81
C TRP A 107 8.23 11.90 5.18
N THR A 108 7.95 10.82 5.91
CA THR A 108 6.60 10.40 6.27
C THR A 108 5.95 11.42 7.20
N CYS A 109 6.67 11.88 8.22
CA CYS A 109 6.19 12.91 9.14
C CYS A 109 5.95 14.24 8.42
N SER A 110 6.87 14.66 7.54
CA SER A 110 6.72 15.90 6.77
C SER A 110 5.53 15.81 5.80
N ARG A 111 5.41 14.68 5.09
CA ARG A 111 4.29 14.43 4.18
C ARG A 111 2.97 14.38 4.92
N PHE A 112 2.91 13.68 6.04
CA PHE A 112 1.70 13.60 6.86
C PHE A 112 1.29 14.99 7.34
N GLY A 113 2.22 15.77 7.91
CA GLY A 113 1.95 17.14 8.35
C GLY A 113 1.47 18.05 7.20
N LEU A 114 2.08 17.95 6.01
CA LEU A 114 1.67 18.71 4.83
C LEU A 114 0.26 18.31 4.34
N LEU A 115 -0.03 17.01 4.28
CA LEU A 115 -1.33 16.51 3.83
C LEU A 115 -2.44 16.82 4.82
N THR A 116 -2.22 16.63 6.12
CA THR A 116 -3.22 17.02 7.14
C THR A 116 -3.45 18.53 7.14
N GLY A 117 -2.39 19.34 6.98
CA GLY A 117 -2.53 20.79 6.81
C GLY A 117 -3.35 21.14 5.56
N LEU A 118 -3.13 20.43 4.46
CA LEU A 118 -3.90 20.59 3.22
C LEU A 118 -5.37 20.27 3.42
N GLU A 119 -5.69 19.12 4.02
CA GLU A 119 -7.06 18.67 4.29
C GLU A 119 -7.80 19.68 5.17
N LEU A 120 -7.14 20.24 6.19
CA LEU A 120 -7.73 21.30 7.02
C LEU A 120 -8.05 22.56 6.22
N VAL A 121 -7.12 23.02 5.37
CA VAL A 121 -7.33 24.21 4.53
C VAL A 121 -8.46 23.98 3.53
N ILE A 122 -8.49 22.81 2.89
CA ILE A 122 -9.51 22.44 1.91
C ILE A 122 -10.87 22.27 2.60
N GLY A 123 -10.93 21.69 3.80
CA GLY A 123 -12.16 21.57 4.60
C GLY A 123 -12.74 22.93 4.99
N LEU A 124 -11.89 23.88 5.39
CA LEU A 124 -12.33 25.25 5.68
C LEU A 124 -12.80 25.99 4.42
N LEU A 125 -12.13 25.78 3.29
CA LEU A 125 -12.52 26.35 2.00
C LEU A 125 -13.82 25.74 1.50
N SER A 126 -13.99 24.42 1.61
CA SER A 126 -15.19 23.72 1.19
C SER A 126 -16.38 24.22 1.99
N GLU A 127 -16.28 24.28 3.31
CA GLU A 127 -17.38 24.75 4.17
C GLU A 127 -17.80 26.19 3.83
N ARG A 128 -16.85 27.08 3.56
CA ARG A 128 -17.13 28.46 3.14
C ARG A 128 -17.79 28.53 1.76
N LEU A 129 -17.29 27.76 0.79
CA LEU A 129 -17.81 27.75 -0.58
C LEU A 129 -19.20 27.09 -0.66
N TRP A 130 -19.43 26.03 0.12
CA TRP A 130 -20.72 25.35 0.24
C TRP A 130 -21.80 26.25 0.83
N ARG A 131 -21.48 27.05 1.86
CA ARG A 131 -22.40 28.06 2.41
C ARG A 131 -22.75 29.15 1.39
N SER A 132 -21.87 29.43 0.43
CA SER A 132 -22.08 30.42 -0.62
C SER A 132 -22.85 29.89 -1.83
N ALA A 133 -22.90 28.56 -2.03
CA ALA A 133 -23.47 27.94 -3.22
C ALA A 133 -24.92 27.51 -2.98
N ARG A 134 -25.89 28.21 -3.59
CA ARG A 134 -27.33 27.88 -3.52
C ARG A 134 -27.76 26.78 -4.48
N ASP A 135 -27.07 26.61 -5.61
CA ASP A 135 -27.46 25.67 -6.66
C ASP A 135 -26.66 24.36 -6.63
N LYS A 136 -27.35 23.23 -6.85
CA LYS A 136 -26.73 21.89 -6.95
C LYS A 136 -25.65 21.80 -8.04
N ASN A 137 -25.85 22.48 -9.16
CA ASN A 137 -24.86 22.52 -10.24
C ASN A 137 -23.61 23.33 -9.86
N ALA A 138 -23.76 24.36 -9.02
CA ALA A 138 -22.64 25.13 -8.50
C ALA A 138 -21.85 24.31 -7.47
N GLN A 139 -22.54 23.57 -6.60
CA GLN A 139 -21.93 22.64 -5.63
C GLN A 139 -21.09 21.58 -6.34
N LEU A 140 -21.62 20.91 -7.36
CA LEU A 140 -20.86 19.92 -8.16
C LEU A 140 -19.62 20.51 -8.83
N ARG A 141 -19.68 21.76 -9.30
CA ARG A 141 -18.51 22.46 -9.89
C ARG A 141 -17.48 22.81 -8.83
N ILE A 142 -17.92 23.26 -7.65
CA ILE A 142 -17.07 23.56 -6.51
C ILE A 142 -16.36 22.30 -6.05
N ASP A 143 -17.06 21.18 -5.89
CA ASP A 143 -16.45 19.90 -5.51
C ASP A 143 -15.44 19.42 -6.54
N ALA A 144 -15.77 19.51 -7.83
CA ALA A 144 -14.82 19.18 -8.88
C ALA A 144 -13.58 20.08 -8.87
N ALA A 145 -13.74 21.37 -8.57
CA ALA A 145 -12.63 22.31 -8.44
C ALA A 145 -11.77 22.03 -7.19
N LEU A 146 -12.39 21.77 -6.05
CA LEU A 146 -11.72 21.42 -4.80
C LEU A 146 -10.94 20.12 -4.93
N ARG A 147 -11.51 19.08 -5.54
CA ARG A 147 -10.81 17.81 -5.83
C ARG A 147 -9.61 18.02 -6.76
N ARG A 148 -9.70 18.93 -7.74
CA ARG A 148 -8.56 19.28 -8.59
C ARG A 148 -7.48 19.99 -7.79
N LEU A 149 -7.86 20.95 -6.93
CA LEU A 149 -6.95 21.69 -6.07
C LEU A 149 -6.25 20.78 -5.06
N GLU A 150 -7.00 19.84 -4.46
CA GLU A 150 -6.46 18.84 -3.56
C GLU A 150 -5.39 18.02 -4.27
N ASN A 151 -5.74 17.43 -5.42
CA ASN A 151 -4.79 16.65 -6.21
C ASN A 151 -3.55 17.49 -6.54
N THR A 152 -3.70 18.68 -7.15
CA THR A 152 -2.55 19.52 -7.52
C THR A 152 -1.67 19.89 -6.33
N ALA A 153 -2.26 20.12 -5.16
CA ALA A 153 -1.49 20.46 -3.99
C ALA A 153 -0.78 19.25 -3.37
N GLN A 154 -1.38 18.05 -3.42
CA GLN A 154 -0.69 16.80 -3.08
C GLN A 154 0.55 16.61 -3.96
N TRP A 155 0.42 16.86 -5.27
CA TRP A 155 1.55 16.82 -6.20
C TRP A 155 2.65 17.82 -5.87
N MET A 156 2.28 19.04 -5.50
CA MET A 156 3.25 20.05 -5.05
C MET A 156 3.99 19.60 -3.79
N CYS A 157 3.30 18.94 -2.85
CA CYS A 157 3.95 18.35 -1.67
C CYS A 157 4.95 17.26 -2.05
N ASP A 158 4.62 16.41 -3.03
CA ASP A 158 5.54 15.36 -3.48
C ASP A 158 6.76 15.92 -4.19
N ILE A 159 6.57 16.94 -5.04
CA ILE A 159 7.67 17.65 -5.70
C ILE A 159 8.59 18.32 -4.66
N LEU A 160 8.01 18.89 -3.59
CA LEU A 160 8.76 19.49 -2.49
C LEU A 160 9.57 18.44 -1.71
N LEU A 161 9.03 17.24 -1.52
CA LEU A 161 9.67 16.14 -0.79
C LEU A 161 10.55 15.24 -1.67
N LEU A 162 10.57 15.46 -2.98
CA LEU A 162 11.35 14.71 -3.97
C LEU A 162 12.86 14.60 -3.61
N PRO A 163 13.55 15.65 -3.10
CA PRO A 163 14.96 15.54 -2.76
C PRO A 163 15.22 14.47 -1.68
N LEU A 164 14.30 14.40 -0.72
CA LEU A 164 14.41 13.49 0.40
C LEU A 164 14.06 12.06 -0.03
N GLU A 165 13.10 11.88 -0.94
CA GLU A 165 12.84 10.59 -1.59
C GLU A 165 14.05 10.11 -2.42
N TYR A 166 14.66 10.99 -3.21
CA TYR A 166 15.88 10.71 -3.96
C TYR A 166 17.01 10.23 -3.04
N TYR A 167 17.20 10.87 -1.89
CA TYR A 167 18.24 10.47 -0.93
C TYR A 167 17.93 9.17 -0.21
N ILE A 168 16.68 8.92 0.17
CA ILE A 168 16.26 7.62 0.73
C ILE A 168 16.63 6.50 -0.24
N ILE A 169 16.35 6.67 -1.53
CA ILE A 169 16.70 5.68 -2.55
C ILE A 169 18.22 5.54 -2.67
N ALA A 170 18.98 6.64 -2.69
CA ALA A 170 20.43 6.58 -2.73
C ALA A 170 21.05 5.87 -1.51
N GLN A 171 20.44 6.01 -0.32
CA GLN A 171 20.82 5.29 0.90
C GLN A 171 20.43 3.81 0.84
N GLN A 172 19.23 3.47 0.33
CA GLN A 172 18.81 2.09 0.10
C GLN A 172 19.71 1.37 -0.90
N LEU A 173 20.21 2.08 -1.91
CA LEU A 173 21.22 1.58 -2.84
C LEU A 173 22.61 1.42 -2.20
N GLY A 174 22.84 2.01 -1.02
CA GLY A 174 24.13 1.96 -0.32
C GLY A 174 25.20 2.88 -0.90
N VAL A 175 24.82 3.85 -1.73
CA VAL A 175 25.71 4.79 -2.43
C VAL A 175 25.90 6.05 -1.59
N ALA A 176 24.81 6.51 -0.96
CA ALA A 176 24.82 7.59 0.01
C ALA A 176 25.17 7.06 1.41
N PRO A 177 25.90 7.84 2.23
CA PRO A 177 26.20 7.45 3.60
C PRO A 177 24.94 7.49 4.47
N TYR A 178 24.97 6.76 5.57
CA TYR A 178 23.91 6.74 6.58
C TYR A 178 23.86 8.03 7.41
N THR A 179 24.99 8.72 7.49
CA THR A 179 25.17 10.02 8.15
C THR A 179 25.78 11.02 7.15
N PRO A 180 25.28 12.26 7.04
CA PRO A 180 24.21 12.86 7.84
C PRO A 180 22.80 12.33 7.52
N LEU A 181 21.93 12.37 8.54
CA LEU A 181 20.52 11.93 8.50
C LEU A 181 19.68 12.80 7.56
N LEU A 182 20.03 14.09 7.51
CA LEU A 182 19.48 15.06 6.59
C LEU A 182 20.51 15.35 5.52
N LEU A 183 19.99 15.66 4.34
CA LEU A 183 20.79 16.06 3.21
C LEU A 183 21.54 17.37 3.50
N PRO A 184 22.85 17.47 3.19
CA PRO A 184 23.62 18.69 3.32
C PRO A 184 23.32 19.64 2.14
N PHE A 185 22.05 20.02 1.94
CA PHE A 185 21.64 20.84 0.80
C PHE A 185 21.45 22.30 1.18
N SER A 186 21.96 23.17 0.30
CA SER A 186 21.51 24.56 0.21
C SER A 186 20.19 24.56 -0.57
N PRO A 187 19.10 25.14 -0.04
CA PRO A 187 17.82 25.15 -0.74
C PRO A 187 17.91 25.90 -2.08
N VAL A 188 17.33 25.29 -3.12
CA VAL A 188 16.72 25.87 -4.35
C VAL A 188 17.58 26.85 -5.18
N SER A 189 18.87 27.05 -4.89
CA SER A 189 19.69 27.92 -5.74
C SER A 189 20.07 27.20 -7.04
N ILE A 190 19.53 27.60 -8.19
CA ILE A 190 19.86 27.01 -9.51
C ILE A 190 21.37 27.12 -9.82
N HIS A 191 22.07 28.05 -9.18
CA HIS A 191 23.47 28.40 -9.45
C HIS A 191 24.46 27.64 -8.55
N ASN A 192 23.97 26.91 -7.53
CA ASN A 192 24.82 26.13 -6.66
C ASN A 192 25.03 24.72 -7.26
N VAL A 193 26.28 24.29 -7.40
CA VAL A 193 26.62 22.91 -7.85
C VAL A 193 26.10 21.85 -6.86
N TYR A 194 25.87 22.24 -5.60
CA TYR A 194 25.23 21.42 -4.56
C TYR A 194 23.69 21.55 -4.53
N SER A 195 23.09 22.20 -5.53
CA SER A 195 21.66 22.40 -5.61
C SER A 195 20.89 21.15 -5.99
N MET A 196 19.68 21.05 -5.43
CA MET A 196 18.76 19.96 -5.73
C MET A 196 18.18 19.98 -7.11
N TYR A 197 17.99 21.19 -7.62
CA TYR A 197 17.50 21.31 -8.97
C TYR A 197 18.49 20.70 -9.96
N THR A 198 19.78 20.99 -9.80
CA THR A 198 20.82 20.46 -10.69
C THR A 198 20.94 18.95 -10.53
N LEU A 199 21.00 18.41 -9.31
CA LEU A 199 21.21 16.97 -9.12
C LEU A 199 20.04 16.09 -9.56
N VAL A 200 18.80 16.43 -9.19
CA VAL A 200 17.64 15.56 -9.43
C VAL A 200 17.06 15.74 -10.84
N TRP A 201 17.23 16.91 -11.46
CA TRP A 201 16.77 17.18 -12.83
C TRP A 201 17.84 17.01 -13.90
N THR A 202 19.09 16.70 -13.53
CA THR A 202 20.12 16.39 -14.53
C THR A 202 19.69 15.23 -15.43
N PRO A 203 19.75 15.41 -16.76
CA PRO A 203 19.44 14.34 -17.70
C PRO A 203 20.48 13.22 -17.58
N THR A 204 20.02 11.99 -17.44
CA THR A 204 20.93 10.82 -17.41
C THR A 204 21.26 10.32 -18.81
N LEU A 205 20.36 10.58 -19.77
CA LEU A 205 20.54 10.29 -21.18
C LEU A 205 20.51 11.62 -21.97
N TYR A 206 21.51 11.84 -22.81
CA TYR A 206 21.49 12.94 -23.76
C TYR A 206 20.56 12.60 -24.93
N LEU A 207 19.27 12.84 -24.73
CA LEU A 207 18.27 12.80 -25.79
C LEU A 207 17.93 14.24 -26.20
N PRO A 208 18.05 14.60 -27.49
CA PRO A 208 18.00 16.00 -27.95
C PRO A 208 16.66 16.71 -27.66
N TYR A 209 15.56 15.97 -27.50
CA TYR A 209 14.22 16.54 -27.27
C TYR A 209 13.52 16.03 -25.99
N SER A 210 14.16 15.13 -25.24
CA SER A 210 13.56 14.46 -24.06
C SER A 210 14.54 14.28 -22.91
N SER A 211 15.62 15.07 -22.88
CA SER A 211 16.64 15.02 -21.83
C SER A 211 16.04 15.10 -20.43
N LEU A 212 15.08 16.02 -20.19
CA LEU A 212 14.38 16.15 -18.91
C LEU A 212 13.55 14.92 -18.51
N LEU A 213 13.01 14.18 -19.48
CA LEU A 213 12.27 12.93 -19.22
C LEU A 213 13.18 11.79 -18.78
N SER A 214 14.49 11.89 -19.06
CA SER A 214 15.50 10.94 -18.59
C SER A 214 16.09 11.31 -17.22
N SER A 215 15.58 12.36 -16.56
CA SER A 215 16.07 12.78 -15.25
C SER A 215 15.56 11.87 -14.13
N PRO A 216 16.32 11.74 -13.02
CA PRO A 216 15.83 11.04 -11.82
C PRO A 216 14.49 11.57 -11.32
N ALA A 217 14.27 12.89 -11.36
CA ALA A 217 13.01 13.52 -10.97
C ALA A 217 11.83 13.02 -11.81
N ALA A 218 11.98 13.00 -13.12
CA ALA A 218 10.93 12.54 -14.03
C ALA A 218 10.58 11.07 -13.79
N PHE A 219 11.59 10.22 -13.57
CA PHE A 219 11.35 8.81 -13.22
C PHE A 219 10.67 8.64 -11.87
N LEU A 220 11.11 9.37 -10.83
CA LEU A 220 10.50 9.30 -9.50
C LEU A 220 9.03 9.75 -9.52
N LEU A 221 8.74 10.88 -10.16
CA LEU A 221 7.39 11.41 -10.26
C LEU A 221 6.49 10.50 -11.11
N SER A 222 6.97 10.02 -12.26
CA SER A 222 6.20 9.10 -13.11
C SER A 222 5.96 7.74 -12.44
N PHE A 223 6.94 7.19 -11.72
CA PHE A 223 6.77 5.97 -10.95
C PHE A 223 5.80 6.16 -9.77
N GLY A 224 5.96 7.23 -8.99
CA GLY A 224 5.07 7.57 -7.88
C GLY A 224 3.62 7.81 -8.32
N LEU A 225 3.44 8.37 -9.51
CA LEU A 225 2.14 8.51 -10.14
C LEU A 225 1.48 7.20 -10.49
N LEU A 226 2.21 6.39 -11.23
CA LEU A 226 1.69 5.19 -11.83
C LEU A 226 1.34 4.18 -10.72
N THR A 227 2.15 4.14 -9.67
CA THR A 227 1.85 3.40 -8.44
C THR A 227 0.59 3.91 -7.72
N ARG A 228 0.39 5.23 -7.57
CA ARG A 228 -0.85 5.77 -6.96
C ARG A 228 -2.11 5.49 -7.77
N VAL A 229 -2.03 5.57 -9.10
CA VAL A 229 -3.18 5.33 -9.96
C VAL A 229 -3.55 3.84 -9.98
N LEU A 230 -2.55 2.96 -9.97
CA LEU A 230 -2.78 1.51 -9.92
C LEU A 230 -3.16 1.01 -8.52
N ASN A 231 -2.69 1.69 -7.47
CA ASN A 231 -2.95 1.36 -6.08
C ASN A 231 -3.48 2.60 -5.34
N PRO A 232 -4.72 3.04 -5.61
CA PRO A 232 -5.27 4.19 -4.91
C PRO A 232 -5.35 3.86 -3.42
N PRO A 233 -4.96 4.79 -2.53
CA PRO A 233 -5.27 4.62 -1.12
C PRO A 233 -6.77 4.37 -0.98
N LEU A 234 -7.15 3.48 -0.07
CA LEU A 234 -8.53 3.37 0.39
C LEU A 234 -8.92 4.75 0.96
N GLN A 235 -9.45 5.63 0.11
CA GLN A 235 -10.00 6.90 0.52
C GLN A 235 -11.27 6.57 1.29
N LEU A 236 -11.13 6.46 2.61
CA LEU A 236 -12.23 6.68 3.53
C LEU A 236 -12.60 8.15 3.35
N GLU A 237 -13.73 8.44 2.71
CA GLU A 237 -14.21 9.82 2.66
C GLU A 237 -14.42 10.31 4.10
N PRO A 238 -14.03 11.55 4.44
CA PRO A 238 -14.21 12.10 5.78
C PRO A 238 -15.69 12.26 6.19
N HIS A 239 -16.64 12.06 5.28
CA HIS A 239 -18.06 11.97 5.61
C HIS A 239 -18.48 10.60 6.19
N ASP A 240 -17.67 9.55 6.01
CA ASP A 240 -17.95 8.23 6.59
C ASP A 240 -17.48 8.10 8.04
N LEU A 241 -16.68 9.05 8.54
CA LEU A 241 -16.27 9.14 9.96
C LEU A 241 -17.44 9.52 10.89
N ALA A 242 -18.54 10.06 10.35
CA ALA A 242 -19.76 10.36 11.11
C ALA A 242 -20.80 9.22 11.06
N SER A 243 -20.57 8.19 10.24
CA SER A 243 -21.44 7.01 10.13
C SER A 243 -20.63 5.73 10.30
N THR A 244 -20.18 5.49 11.53
CA THR A 244 -19.52 4.26 12.01
C THR A 244 -20.40 3.00 11.95
N SER A 245 -21.37 2.96 11.05
CA SER A 245 -22.23 1.80 10.84
C SER A 245 -22.16 1.22 9.44
N GLN A 246 -21.24 1.61 8.54
CA GLN A 246 -21.09 0.94 7.23
C GLN A 246 -19.66 0.76 6.68
N ILE A 247 -18.77 0.11 7.44
CA ILE A 247 -17.65 -0.61 6.81
C ILE A 247 -18.18 -1.98 6.35
N ALA A 248 -18.98 -1.98 5.27
CA ALA A 248 -19.17 -3.18 4.49
C ALA A 248 -17.86 -3.46 3.72
N LEU A 249 -17.60 -4.72 3.39
CA LEU A 249 -16.60 -5.18 2.41
C LEU A 249 -16.93 -4.67 0.98
N GLY A 250 -17.41 -3.44 0.86
CA GLY A 250 -18.52 -3.05 -0.01
C GLY A 250 -18.25 -1.92 -0.98
N ASP A 251 -17.06 -1.32 -0.97
CA ASP A 251 -16.62 -0.45 -2.09
C ASP A 251 -15.85 -1.21 -3.17
N PHE A 252 -15.85 -2.54 -3.12
CA PHE A 252 -15.33 -3.38 -4.21
C PHE A 252 -16.36 -3.62 -5.33
N ALA A 253 -17.67 -3.52 -5.03
CA ALA A 253 -18.74 -3.82 -5.98
C ALA A 253 -19.23 -2.60 -6.78
N THR A 254 -19.24 -1.41 -6.18
CA THR A 254 -19.50 -0.13 -6.89
C THR A 254 -18.43 0.15 -7.94
N SER A 255 -17.20 -0.35 -7.72
CA SER A 255 -16.13 -0.30 -8.71
C SER A 255 -16.30 -1.22 -9.91
N THR A 256 -16.96 -2.38 -9.79
CA THR A 256 -16.99 -3.36 -10.89
C THR A 256 -17.78 -2.88 -12.11
N SER A 257 -18.83 -2.07 -11.92
CA SER A 257 -19.56 -1.43 -13.02
C SER A 257 -18.85 -0.19 -13.56
N ALA A 258 -18.14 0.57 -12.70
CA ALA A 258 -17.37 1.74 -13.12
C ALA A 258 -16.08 1.38 -13.89
N TYR A 259 -15.39 0.28 -13.55
CA TYR A 259 -14.17 -0.13 -14.24
C TYR A 259 -14.41 -0.75 -15.62
N GLN A 260 -15.60 -1.30 -15.87
CA GLN A 260 -15.97 -1.80 -17.20
C GLN A 260 -16.27 -0.67 -18.20
N ALA A 261 -16.60 0.54 -17.72
CA ALA A 261 -16.98 1.68 -18.55
C ALA A 261 -15.81 2.63 -18.90
N ALA A 262 -14.63 2.47 -18.29
CA ALA A 262 -13.52 3.42 -18.46
C ALA A 262 -12.59 3.03 -19.62
N ASN A 263 -12.68 3.75 -20.74
CA ASN A 263 -11.73 3.67 -21.86
C ASN A 263 -10.33 4.14 -21.41
N GLY A 264 -9.39 3.23 -21.16
CA GLY A 264 -8.00 3.59 -20.86
C GLY A 264 -7.10 2.43 -20.42
N LEU A 265 -5.79 2.57 -20.62
CA LEU A 265 -4.78 1.55 -20.29
C LEU A 265 -4.65 1.30 -18.77
N LEU A 266 -4.68 2.35 -17.95
CA LEU A 266 -4.54 2.22 -16.49
C LEU A 266 -5.76 1.56 -15.83
N PRO A 267 -7.02 1.95 -16.14
CA PRO A 267 -8.21 1.20 -15.71
C PRO A 267 -8.21 -0.26 -16.17
N TYR A 268 -7.76 -0.51 -17.41
CA TYR A 268 -7.62 -1.87 -17.95
C TYR A 268 -6.63 -2.71 -17.14
N LEU A 269 -5.43 -2.19 -16.87
CA LEU A 269 -4.41 -2.89 -16.07
C LEU A 269 -4.91 -3.18 -14.66
N ARG A 270 -5.57 -2.21 -14.03
CA ARG A 270 -6.18 -2.39 -12.71
C ARG A 270 -7.24 -3.49 -12.72
N ASN A 271 -8.11 -3.51 -13.73
CA ASN A 271 -9.11 -4.56 -13.88
C ASN A 271 -8.46 -5.94 -14.10
N ARG A 272 -7.34 -6.02 -14.83
CA ARG A 272 -6.58 -7.26 -15.00
C ARG A 272 -5.96 -7.76 -13.69
N ILE A 273 -5.36 -6.86 -12.90
CA ILE A 273 -4.83 -7.19 -11.57
C ILE A 273 -5.94 -7.74 -10.67
N PHE A 274 -7.08 -7.04 -10.63
CA PHE A 274 -8.25 -7.49 -9.87
C PHE A 274 -8.73 -8.87 -10.36
N SER A 275 -8.91 -9.04 -11.67
CA SER A 275 -9.35 -10.31 -12.27
C SER A 275 -8.41 -11.47 -11.95
N PHE A 276 -7.10 -11.21 -11.83
CA PHE A 276 -6.11 -12.21 -11.45
C PHE A 276 -6.16 -12.54 -9.96
N ARG A 277 -6.39 -11.54 -9.10
CA ARG A 277 -6.51 -11.72 -7.65
C ARG A 277 -7.74 -12.55 -7.26
N MET A 278 -8.87 -12.34 -7.94
CA MET A 278 -10.15 -12.98 -7.59
C MET A 278 -10.12 -14.52 -7.49
N PRO A 279 -9.55 -15.29 -8.44
CA PRO A 279 -9.47 -16.74 -8.32
C PRO A 279 -8.58 -17.19 -7.15
N ILE A 280 -7.52 -16.47 -6.84
CA ILE A 280 -6.63 -16.76 -5.70
C ILE A 280 -7.39 -16.59 -4.39
N MET A 281 -8.10 -15.46 -4.24
CA MET A 281 -8.94 -15.20 -3.07
C MET A 281 -10.06 -16.24 -2.93
N ALA A 282 -10.70 -16.60 -4.04
CA ALA A 282 -11.75 -17.63 -4.05
C ALA A 282 -11.22 -19.01 -3.66
N TRP A 283 -10.01 -19.37 -4.10
CA TRP A 283 -9.33 -20.62 -3.70
C TRP A 283 -9.06 -20.66 -2.20
N LEU A 284 -8.75 -19.51 -1.59
CA LEU A 284 -8.58 -19.34 -0.15
C LEU A 284 -9.90 -19.20 0.62
N ASN A 285 -11.05 -19.46 -0.02
CA ASN A 285 -12.40 -19.29 0.52
C ASN A 285 -12.80 -17.85 0.87
N TYR A 286 -12.06 -16.85 0.39
CA TYR A 286 -12.48 -15.45 0.44
C TYR A 286 -13.30 -15.14 -0.80
N ARG A 287 -14.63 -15.19 -0.67
CA ARG A 287 -15.54 -14.83 -1.76
C ARG A 287 -16.02 -13.39 -1.58
N PRO A 288 -15.97 -12.55 -2.62
CA PRO A 288 -16.63 -11.26 -2.57
C PRO A 288 -18.13 -11.53 -2.49
N VAL A 289 -18.77 -11.04 -1.43
CA VAL A 289 -20.23 -11.00 -1.41
C VAL A 289 -20.59 -9.68 -2.07
N ALA A 290 -21.24 -9.75 -3.24
CA ALA A 290 -21.84 -8.57 -3.83
C ALA A 290 -22.93 -8.10 -2.86
N VAL A 291 -22.65 -7.02 -2.13
CA VAL A 291 -23.68 -6.32 -1.38
C VAL A 291 -24.58 -5.69 -2.45
N ALA A 292 -25.70 -6.36 -2.74
CA ALA A 292 -26.76 -5.69 -3.46
C ALA A 292 -27.09 -4.44 -2.64
N GLN A 293 -26.95 -3.25 -3.24
CA GLN A 293 -27.48 -2.00 -2.71
C GLN A 293 -29.02 -2.08 -2.73
N SER A 294 -29.59 -3.03 -2.00
CA SER A 294 -30.98 -2.92 -1.59
C SER A 294 -31.00 -1.82 -0.53
N PRO A 295 -31.92 -0.84 -0.61
CA PRO A 295 -32.11 0.10 0.49
C PRO A 295 -32.28 -0.73 1.76
N ALA A 296 -31.34 -0.55 2.67
CA ALA A 296 -31.28 -1.32 3.90
C ALA A 296 -32.57 -1.08 4.69
N GLU A 297 -33.53 -2.00 4.61
CA GLU A 297 -34.35 -2.27 5.77
C GLU A 297 -33.39 -2.80 6.85
N PRO A 298 -33.27 -2.12 8.01
CA PRO A 298 -32.31 -2.49 9.05
C PRO A 298 -32.62 -3.83 9.77
N ASP A 299 -33.47 -4.67 9.17
CA ASP A 299 -34.11 -5.81 9.84
C ASP A 299 -33.81 -7.20 9.22
N GLN A 300 -32.94 -7.32 8.20
CA GLN A 300 -32.59 -8.64 7.65
C GLN A 300 -31.12 -9.01 7.87
N ASP A 301 -30.86 -9.61 9.04
CA ASP A 301 -29.64 -10.38 9.38
C ASP A 301 -29.47 -11.66 8.53
N ILE A 302 -30.35 -11.92 7.57
CA ILE A 302 -30.39 -13.15 6.78
C ILE A 302 -30.05 -12.81 5.33
N VAL A 303 -28.82 -13.07 4.93
CA VAL A 303 -28.43 -13.02 3.52
C VAL A 303 -28.71 -14.38 2.91
N GLN A 304 -29.54 -14.40 1.86
CA GLN A 304 -29.72 -15.58 1.03
C GLN A 304 -28.46 -15.79 0.20
N ILE A 305 -27.62 -16.74 0.62
CA ILE A 305 -26.45 -17.14 -0.17
C ILE A 305 -26.93 -18.16 -1.19
N ALA A 306 -26.93 -17.77 -2.47
CA ALA A 306 -27.14 -18.71 -3.57
C ALA A 306 -25.96 -19.68 -3.63
N THR A 307 -26.21 -20.97 -3.40
CA THR A 307 -25.23 -22.04 -3.60
C THR A 307 -25.64 -22.89 -4.80
N LYS A 308 -24.71 -23.69 -5.36
CA LYS A 308 -25.01 -24.65 -6.46
C LYS A 308 -26.14 -25.65 -6.12
N HIS A 309 -26.57 -25.74 -4.86
CA HIS A 309 -27.59 -26.65 -4.36
C HIS A 309 -28.80 -25.93 -3.73
N GLY A 310 -29.04 -24.65 -4.06
CA GLY A 310 -30.17 -23.86 -3.58
C GLY A 310 -29.77 -22.63 -2.78
N THR A 311 -30.76 -21.81 -2.42
CA THR A 311 -30.59 -20.64 -1.55
C THR A 311 -30.46 -21.11 -0.09
N ARG A 312 -29.28 -20.90 0.52
CA ARG A 312 -29.13 -21.07 1.97
C ARG A 312 -29.37 -19.74 2.64
N LEU A 313 -30.36 -19.69 3.53
CA LEU A 313 -30.52 -18.60 4.50
C LEU A 313 -29.33 -18.70 5.46
N ALA A 314 -28.33 -17.84 5.28
CA ALA A 314 -27.23 -17.68 6.21
C ALA A 314 -27.49 -16.42 7.02
N THR A 315 -27.41 -16.51 8.35
CA THR A 315 -27.31 -15.32 9.17
C THR A 315 -25.98 -14.65 8.81
N SER A 316 -25.99 -13.56 8.05
CA SER A 316 -24.75 -12.86 7.77
C SER A 316 -24.36 -12.15 9.05
N HIS A 317 -23.41 -12.72 9.79
CA HIS A 317 -22.62 -11.88 10.68
C HIS A 317 -21.98 -10.82 9.80
N ARG A 318 -22.39 -9.58 10.01
CA ARG A 318 -21.68 -8.44 9.44
C ARG A 318 -20.25 -8.51 9.95
N ALA A 319 -19.31 -8.76 9.04
CA ALA A 319 -17.90 -8.83 9.39
C ALA A 319 -17.45 -7.44 9.87
N GLY A 320 -16.98 -7.33 11.12
CA GLY A 320 -16.31 -6.12 11.60
C GLY A 320 -14.96 -5.92 10.90
N SER A 321 -14.35 -4.74 11.06
CA SER A 321 -13.07 -4.42 10.39
C SER A 321 -12.00 -5.48 10.69
N LEU A 322 -11.97 -6.00 11.92
CA LEU A 322 -11.08 -7.09 12.36
C LEU A 322 -11.23 -8.37 11.53
N ALA A 323 -12.46 -8.82 11.27
CA ALA A 323 -12.73 -10.00 10.44
C ALA A 323 -12.32 -9.79 8.97
N THR A 324 -12.38 -8.55 8.48
CA THR A 324 -12.01 -8.19 7.10
C THR A 324 -10.52 -7.88 6.92
N GLN A 325 -9.79 -7.68 8.02
CA GLN A 325 -8.39 -7.25 7.97
C GLN A 325 -7.48 -8.25 7.27
N VAL A 326 -7.60 -9.54 7.60
CA VAL A 326 -6.77 -10.61 7.01
C VAL A 326 -6.95 -10.70 5.49
N PRO A 327 -8.19 -10.81 4.95
CA PRO A 327 -8.37 -10.83 3.49
C PRO A 327 -7.94 -9.52 2.83
N ASN A 328 -8.16 -8.37 3.47
CA ASN A 328 -7.73 -7.08 2.93
C ASN A 328 -6.20 -6.99 2.84
N PHE A 329 -5.48 -7.37 3.90
CA PHE A 329 -4.02 -7.38 3.92
C PHE A 329 -3.45 -8.29 2.82
N LEU A 330 -4.00 -9.50 2.67
CA LEU A 330 -3.60 -10.41 1.61
C LEU A 330 -3.87 -9.84 0.22
N ALA A 331 -5.06 -9.28 0.01
CA ALA A 331 -5.46 -8.68 -1.25
C ALA A 331 -4.54 -7.52 -1.64
N THR A 332 -4.25 -6.61 -0.71
CA THR A 332 -3.36 -5.47 -0.92
C THR A 332 -1.93 -5.90 -1.23
N ASN A 333 -1.41 -6.94 -0.57
CA ASN A 333 -0.06 -7.45 -0.85
C ASN A 333 0.01 -8.12 -2.24
N LEU A 334 -1.03 -8.88 -2.62
CA LEU A 334 -1.10 -9.47 -3.96
C LEU A 334 -1.15 -8.38 -5.05
N ASP A 335 -1.97 -7.35 -4.86
CA ASP A 335 -2.05 -6.23 -5.80
C ASP A 335 -0.70 -5.50 -5.89
N THR A 336 -0.07 -5.23 -4.75
CA THR A 336 1.23 -4.56 -4.68
C THR A 336 2.31 -5.37 -5.38
N LEU A 337 2.34 -6.70 -5.20
CA LEU A 337 3.27 -7.59 -5.87
C LEU A 337 3.06 -7.59 -7.40
N LEU A 338 1.80 -7.69 -7.86
CA LEU A 338 1.48 -7.70 -9.29
C LEU A 338 1.82 -6.35 -9.95
N ILE A 339 1.51 -5.25 -9.28
CA ILE A 339 1.88 -3.89 -9.73
C ILE A 339 3.39 -3.76 -9.79
N ARG A 340 4.12 -4.24 -8.77
CA ARG A 340 5.57 -4.18 -8.76
C ARG A 340 6.19 -5.00 -9.89
N LEU A 341 5.69 -6.20 -10.16
CA LEU A 341 6.14 -7.01 -11.30
C LEU A 341 5.93 -6.30 -12.64
N LEU A 342 4.80 -5.61 -12.81
CA LEU A 342 4.50 -4.82 -14.00
C LEU A 342 5.45 -3.62 -14.14
N LEU A 343 5.77 -2.95 -13.02
CA LEU A 343 6.58 -1.74 -13.00
C LEU A 343 8.07 -1.99 -12.79
N LEU A 344 8.51 -3.25 -12.70
CA LEU A 344 9.89 -3.63 -12.48
C LEU A 344 10.89 -2.97 -13.46
N PRO A 345 10.58 -2.87 -14.79
CA PRO A 345 11.49 -2.21 -15.72
C PRO A 345 11.63 -0.71 -15.41
N LEU A 346 10.51 -0.05 -15.10
CA LEU A 346 10.49 1.37 -14.76
C LEU A 346 11.21 1.65 -13.43
N GLU A 347 10.98 0.80 -12.42
CA GLU A 347 11.68 0.84 -11.14
C GLU A 347 13.19 0.70 -11.36
N GLY A 348 13.61 -0.26 -12.19
CA GLY A 348 15.02 -0.44 -12.56
C GLY A 348 15.63 0.79 -13.23
N MET A 349 14.92 1.42 -14.17
CA MET A 349 15.37 2.66 -14.83
C MET A 349 15.49 3.81 -13.84
N MET A 350 14.49 4.00 -12.98
CA MET A 350 14.47 5.01 -11.92
C MET A 350 15.67 4.84 -10.98
N LEU A 351 15.87 3.63 -10.45
CA LEU A 351 16.97 3.33 -9.51
C LEU A 351 18.34 3.59 -10.15
N ARG A 352 18.53 3.23 -11.42
CA ARG A 352 19.78 3.51 -12.14
C ARG A 352 19.97 4.99 -12.42
N ALA A 353 18.90 5.73 -12.73
CA ALA A 353 18.95 7.17 -12.91
C ALA A 353 19.42 7.85 -11.62
N VAL A 354 18.84 7.48 -10.47
CA VAL A 354 19.28 7.94 -9.14
C VAL A 354 20.74 7.57 -8.89
N LEU A 355 21.11 6.30 -9.13
CA LEU A 355 22.48 5.82 -8.94
C LEU A 355 23.51 6.64 -9.71
N THR A 356 23.29 6.85 -11.00
CA THR A 356 24.24 7.55 -11.86
C THR A 356 24.32 9.04 -11.58
N SER A 357 23.19 9.69 -11.32
CA SER A 357 23.14 11.08 -10.88
C SER A 357 23.92 11.26 -9.57
N TYR A 358 23.67 10.39 -8.57
CA TYR A 358 24.36 10.47 -7.27
C TYR A 358 25.86 10.17 -7.41
N ALA A 359 26.22 9.16 -8.20
CA ALA A 359 27.62 8.79 -8.43
C ALA A 359 28.41 9.91 -9.14
N LYS A 360 27.77 10.71 -9.99
CA LYS A 360 28.39 11.88 -10.64
C LYS A 360 28.41 13.13 -9.75
N SER A 361 27.56 13.20 -8.73
CA SER A 361 27.47 14.35 -7.83
C SER A 361 28.73 14.56 -6.98
N ASN A 362 28.92 15.75 -6.41
CA ASN A 362 29.97 16.03 -5.43
C ASN A 362 29.55 15.71 -3.99
N LEU A 363 28.46 14.96 -3.80
CA LEU A 363 27.96 14.59 -2.47
C LEU A 363 28.85 13.54 -1.80
N PRO A 364 28.79 13.41 -0.47
CA PRO A 364 29.49 12.35 0.22
C PRO A 364 29.00 10.99 -0.28
N LYS A 365 29.96 10.11 -0.58
CA LYS A 365 29.73 8.76 -1.14
C LYS A 365 30.34 7.72 -0.23
N THR A 366 29.65 6.60 -0.09
CA THR A 366 30.20 5.38 0.52
C THR A 366 31.32 4.80 -0.36
N LEU A 367 32.00 3.75 0.14
CA LEU A 367 32.98 3.01 -0.65
C LEU A 367 32.35 2.48 -1.95
N ILE A 368 31.13 1.94 -1.87
CA ILE A 368 30.34 1.48 -3.03
C ILE A 368 30.11 2.64 -3.98
N GLY A 369 29.63 3.79 -3.49
CA GLY A 369 29.39 4.96 -4.33
C GLY A 369 30.64 5.53 -5.00
N LYS A 370 31.80 5.43 -4.35
CA LYS A 370 33.11 5.81 -4.95
C LYS A 370 33.54 4.83 -6.05
N LEU A 371 33.32 3.53 -5.87
CA LEU A 371 33.60 2.52 -6.90
C LEU A 371 32.70 2.73 -8.13
N VAL A 372 31.41 2.99 -7.91
CA VAL A 372 30.46 3.31 -8.98
C VAL A 372 30.89 4.57 -9.74
N ALA A 373 31.27 5.63 -9.02
CA ALA A 373 31.72 6.90 -9.62
C ALA A 373 32.96 6.73 -10.51
N LYS A 374 33.82 5.76 -10.19
CA LYS A 374 35.01 5.40 -10.99
C LYS A 374 34.68 4.56 -12.23
N GLY A 375 33.40 4.25 -12.49
CA GLY A 375 32.97 3.42 -13.61
C GLY A 375 33.29 1.93 -13.44
N LEU A 376 33.69 1.51 -12.25
CA LEU A 376 34.02 0.11 -11.93
C LEU A 376 32.77 -0.77 -11.78
N THR A 377 31.58 -0.15 -11.75
CA THR A 377 30.29 -0.85 -11.82
C THR A 377 29.55 -0.35 -13.06
N THR A 378 28.94 -1.27 -13.78
CA THR A 378 28.26 -1.07 -15.05
C THR A 378 27.36 0.19 -15.08
N SER A 379 27.76 1.20 -15.87
CA SER A 379 26.97 2.42 -16.07
C SER A 379 25.65 2.12 -16.79
N ILE A 380 24.68 3.04 -16.77
CA ILE A 380 23.43 3.00 -17.56
C ILE A 380 23.67 2.57 -19.02
N GLY A 381 24.85 2.91 -19.54
CA GLY A 381 25.32 2.53 -20.86
C GLY A 381 25.63 1.05 -21.00
N SER A 382 26.14 0.31 -20.01
CA SER A 382 26.60 -1.07 -20.25
C SER A 382 25.50 -2.02 -20.73
N GLY A 383 24.25 -1.83 -20.31
CA GLY A 383 23.14 -2.63 -20.82
C GLY A 383 22.78 -2.35 -22.29
N LEU A 384 23.13 -1.15 -22.78
CA LEU A 384 22.94 -0.68 -24.15
C LEU A 384 24.26 -0.60 -24.95
N SER A 385 25.42 -0.69 -24.30
CA SER A 385 26.77 -0.66 -24.87
C SER A 385 27.39 -2.06 -24.88
N HIS A 386 26.78 -3.01 -24.16
CA HIS A 386 26.60 -4.39 -24.62
C HIS A 386 25.39 -4.46 -25.58
N LEU A 387 25.22 -3.46 -26.45
CA LEU A 387 24.55 -3.72 -27.72
C LEU A 387 25.42 -4.80 -28.38
N PRO A 388 24.89 -6.01 -28.53
CA PRO A 388 25.72 -7.17 -28.81
C PRO A 388 26.42 -6.97 -30.14
N SER A 389 27.74 -7.17 -30.15
CA SER A 389 28.33 -7.66 -31.39
C SER A 389 27.58 -8.96 -31.76
N PRO A 390 27.35 -9.25 -33.05
CA PRO A 390 26.53 -10.39 -33.48
C PRO A 390 26.91 -11.75 -32.85
N GLY A 391 28.11 -11.90 -32.27
CA GLY A 391 28.57 -13.11 -31.56
C GLY A 391 28.37 -13.14 -30.03
N SER A 392 27.86 -12.08 -29.37
CA SER A 392 27.78 -11.96 -27.89
C SER A 392 26.36 -11.98 -27.31
N TRP A 393 25.37 -12.32 -28.13
CA TRP A 393 23.97 -12.41 -27.68
C TRP A 393 23.76 -13.45 -26.59
N SER A 394 24.46 -14.59 -26.65
CA SER A 394 24.37 -15.65 -25.64
C SER A 394 24.82 -15.18 -24.27
N GLU A 395 25.96 -14.48 -24.19
CA GLU A 395 26.50 -13.92 -22.94
C GLU A 395 25.60 -12.81 -22.39
N THR A 396 25.07 -11.96 -23.27
CA THR A 396 24.15 -10.88 -22.90
C THR A 396 22.84 -11.45 -22.32
N ILE A 397 22.25 -12.43 -23.00
CA ILE A 397 21.05 -13.13 -22.52
C ILE A 397 21.34 -13.84 -21.20
N ALA A 398 22.47 -14.55 -21.08
CA ALA A 398 22.86 -15.23 -19.85
C ALA A 398 23.03 -14.27 -18.66
N TYR A 399 23.59 -13.08 -18.90
CA TYR A 399 23.72 -12.05 -17.87
C TYR A 399 22.36 -11.52 -17.42
N TYR A 400 21.46 -11.21 -18.36
CA TYR A 400 20.12 -10.71 -18.05
C TYR A 400 19.24 -11.77 -17.37
N THR A 401 19.33 -13.03 -17.78
CA THR A 401 18.59 -14.13 -17.15
C THR A 401 19.10 -14.41 -15.73
N LEU A 402 20.42 -14.39 -15.52
CA LEU A 402 21.03 -14.51 -14.19
C LEU A 402 20.56 -13.38 -13.27
N ARG A 403 20.54 -12.14 -13.78
CA ARG A 403 20.04 -10.98 -13.04
C ARG A 403 18.55 -11.10 -12.72
N ALA A 404 17.73 -11.49 -13.69
CA ALA A 404 16.30 -11.71 -13.47
C ALA A 404 16.06 -12.80 -12.41
N SER A 405 16.87 -13.86 -12.40
CA SER A 405 16.83 -14.91 -11.37
C SER A 405 17.16 -14.36 -9.98
N LYS A 406 18.20 -13.52 -9.84
CA LYS A 406 18.55 -12.89 -8.55
C LYS A 406 17.48 -11.92 -8.05
N VAL A 407 16.91 -11.11 -8.95
CA VAL A 407 15.78 -10.23 -8.63
C VAL A 407 14.58 -11.07 -8.18
N GLY A 408 14.28 -12.16 -8.90
CA GLY A 408 13.24 -13.12 -8.52
C GLY A 408 13.47 -13.70 -7.12
N LEU A 409 14.70 -14.11 -6.79
CA LEU A 409 15.05 -14.60 -5.45
C LEU A 409 14.95 -13.53 -4.35
N ALA A 410 15.28 -12.27 -4.66
CA ALA A 410 15.09 -11.18 -3.72
C ALA A 410 13.59 -10.88 -3.47
N MET A 411 12.78 -10.96 -4.53
CA MET A 411 11.33 -10.83 -4.43
C MET A 411 10.68 -12.00 -3.69
N THR A 412 11.13 -13.24 -3.89
CA THR A 412 10.61 -14.38 -3.13
C THR A 412 10.97 -14.28 -1.65
N LEU A 413 12.17 -13.78 -1.33
CA LEU A 413 12.55 -13.46 0.05
C LEU A 413 11.64 -12.40 0.66
N GLN A 414 11.33 -11.34 -0.09
CA GLN A 414 10.35 -10.33 0.34
C GLN A 414 8.98 -10.96 0.58
N SER A 415 8.44 -11.73 -0.37
CA SER A 415 7.15 -12.40 -0.20
C SER A 415 7.14 -13.39 0.97
N ALA A 416 8.25 -14.08 1.25
CA ALA A 416 8.36 -14.94 2.42
C ALA A 416 8.24 -14.14 3.73
N VAL A 417 8.87 -12.96 3.80
CA VAL A 417 8.71 -12.05 4.94
C VAL A 417 7.28 -11.54 5.03
N GLU A 418 6.65 -11.16 3.93
CA GLU A 418 5.24 -10.73 3.90
C GLU A 418 4.29 -11.82 4.40
N MET A 419 4.53 -13.08 3.99
CA MET A 419 3.78 -14.24 4.48
C MET A 419 3.98 -14.49 5.97
N SER A 420 5.18 -14.20 6.51
CA SER A 420 5.41 -14.30 7.95
C SER A 420 4.63 -13.23 8.74
N VAL A 421 4.57 -11.99 8.23
CA VAL A 421 3.76 -10.91 8.81
C VAL A 421 2.28 -11.24 8.71
N PHE A 422 1.83 -11.76 7.56
CA PHE A 422 0.48 -12.25 7.36
C PHE A 422 0.10 -13.35 8.38
N ALA A 423 0.96 -14.34 8.58
CA ALA A 423 0.72 -15.40 9.55
C ALA A 423 0.60 -14.85 10.99
N GLY A 424 1.45 -13.87 11.34
CA GLY A 424 1.35 -13.14 12.61
C GLY A 424 0.02 -12.42 12.75
N CYS A 425 -0.38 -11.63 11.75
CA CYS A 425 -1.66 -10.93 11.74
C CYS A 425 -2.83 -11.91 11.85
N TYR A 426 -2.84 -12.98 11.04
CA TYR A 426 -3.88 -14.00 11.05
C TYR A 426 -4.04 -14.66 12.42
N THR A 427 -2.93 -15.07 13.04
CA THR A 427 -2.96 -15.73 14.35
C THR A 427 -3.48 -14.80 15.45
N ILE A 428 -3.05 -13.53 15.47
CA ILE A 428 -3.51 -12.52 16.42
C ILE A 428 -5.00 -12.22 16.20
N THR A 429 -5.40 -11.93 14.96
CA THR A 429 -6.80 -11.64 14.61
C THR A 429 -7.71 -12.79 15.01
N ARG A 430 -7.30 -14.04 14.69
CA ARG A 430 -8.06 -15.24 15.07
C ARG A 430 -8.12 -15.43 16.59
N TRP A 431 -7.02 -15.19 17.30
CA TRP A 431 -6.99 -15.29 18.76
C TRP A 431 -7.91 -14.24 19.39
N GLN A 432 -7.87 -12.99 18.96
CA GLN A 432 -8.75 -11.93 19.45
C GLN A 432 -10.22 -12.22 19.14
N GLY A 433 -10.52 -12.57 17.89
CA GLY A 433 -11.87 -12.93 17.44
C GLY A 433 -12.48 -14.09 18.23
N THR A 434 -11.70 -15.14 18.51
CA THR A 434 -12.19 -16.30 19.27
C THR A 434 -12.26 -16.09 20.77
N ARG A 435 -11.45 -15.19 21.33
CA ARG A 435 -11.39 -14.92 22.78
C ARG A 435 -12.37 -13.84 23.23
N PHE A 436 -12.53 -12.77 22.45
CA PHE A 436 -13.29 -11.58 22.84
C PHE A 436 -14.58 -11.41 22.04
N TYR A 437 -14.60 -11.79 20.76
CA TYR A 437 -15.73 -11.51 19.85
C TYR A 437 -16.56 -12.74 19.48
N GLY A 438 -16.32 -13.87 20.16
CA GLY A 438 -17.17 -15.04 20.03
C GLY A 438 -17.11 -15.73 18.65
N TRP A 439 -16.04 -15.57 17.86
CA TRP A 439 -15.86 -16.24 16.56
C TRP A 439 -15.77 -17.78 16.63
N ARG A 440 -15.96 -18.38 17.81
CA ARG A 440 -16.01 -19.83 17.96
C ARG A 440 -17.17 -20.35 17.10
N ALA A 441 -16.89 -21.38 16.29
CA ALA A 441 -17.95 -22.13 15.64
C ALA A 441 -18.90 -22.60 16.75
N ARG A 442 -20.16 -22.14 16.72
CA ARG A 442 -21.22 -22.73 17.54
C ARG A 442 -21.27 -24.20 17.16
N THR A 443 -20.67 -25.04 17.99
CA THR A 443 -20.86 -26.47 17.91
C THR A 443 -22.35 -26.70 18.07
N ARG A 444 -22.95 -27.34 17.06
CA ARG A 444 -24.39 -27.62 16.90
C ARG A 444 -25.09 -28.24 18.12
N ARG A 445 -24.35 -28.59 19.18
CA ARG A 445 -24.86 -29.09 20.46
C ARG A 445 -25.61 -28.04 21.27
N ASP A 446 -25.32 -26.75 21.11
CA ASP A 446 -26.01 -25.71 21.90
C ASP A 446 -27.39 -25.33 21.33
N ALA A 447 -27.71 -25.78 20.10
CA ALA A 447 -29.01 -25.58 19.48
C ALA A 447 -30.03 -26.70 19.83
N GLY A 448 -29.58 -27.80 20.44
CA GLY A 448 -30.42 -28.94 20.81
C GLY A 448 -30.71 -29.07 22.31
N ALA A 449 -30.29 -28.11 23.14
CA ALA A 449 -30.49 -28.14 24.60
C ALA A 449 -31.66 -27.26 25.08
N LYS A 450 -32.53 -26.82 24.17
CA LYS A 450 -33.80 -26.16 24.49
C LYS A 450 -34.90 -26.70 23.57
N GLU A 451 -35.23 -27.98 23.73
CA GLU A 451 -36.58 -28.49 23.48
C GLU A 451 -37.08 -29.21 24.73
#